data_AF-A0A846V5D9-F1
#
_entry.id   AF-A0A846V5D9-F1
#
_cell.length_a   1.000
_cell.length_b   1.000
_cell.length_c   1.000
_cell.angle_alpha   90.00
_cell.angle_beta   90.00
_cell.angle_gamma   90.00
#
_symmetry.space_group_name_H-M   'P 1'
#
loop_
_entity.id
_entity.type
_entity.pdbx_description
1 polymer ?
#
loop_
_entity_poly.entity_id
_entity_poly.type
_entity_poly.pdbx_seq_one_letter_code
_entity_poly.pdbx_strand_id
1 'polypeptide(L)'
;MITFDKRELPEGADSVNPEKLTIGDTYFKVSYADEGMTIPLMDSVTYIGRNLVDDDEDTLYFQDVESYREGVRFSDTDVEPGSAMFYANPAEELRSMFDFEGALEELMRCSIRRKNR
;
A
#
# COMPACT_ATOMS: atom_id res chain seq x y z
N MET A 1 13.02 -3.79 28.01
CA MET A 1 13.35 -2.72 27.06
C MET A 1 13.38 -3.37 25.68
N ILE A 2 12.57 -2.91 24.74
CA ILE A 2 12.55 -3.42 23.37
C ILE A 2 13.49 -2.52 22.56
N THR A 3 14.44 -3.10 21.85
CA THR A 3 15.40 -2.39 20.99
C THR A 3 15.10 -2.68 19.53
N PHE A 4 15.31 -1.68 18.68
CA PHE A 4 15.28 -1.85 17.23
C PHE A 4 16.73 -1.88 16.73
N ASP A 5 17.13 -2.97 16.08
CA ASP A 5 18.51 -3.13 15.64
C ASP A 5 18.88 -2.08 14.59
N LYS A 6 20.16 -1.71 14.56
CA LYS A 6 20.66 -0.79 13.55
C LYS A 6 20.42 -1.40 12.17
N ARG A 7 19.65 -0.70 11.33
CA ARG A 7 19.37 -1.05 9.94
C ARG A 7 20.03 -0.03 9.02
N GLU A 8 20.70 -0.50 7.97
CA GLU A 8 21.10 0.34 6.85
C GLU A 8 19.94 0.43 5.87
N LEU A 9 19.58 1.65 5.48
CA LEU A 9 18.47 1.88 4.55
C LEU A 9 19.06 2.06 3.14
N PRO A 10 18.62 1.29 2.15
CA PRO A 10 18.94 1.56 0.75
C PRO A 10 18.39 2.93 0.32
N GLU A 11 18.91 3.50 -0.77
CA GLU A 11 18.56 4.86 -1.24
C GLU A 11 17.05 5.05 -1.47
N GLY A 12 16.32 3.98 -1.79
CA GLY A 12 14.87 3.92 -1.79
C GLY A 12 14.36 2.61 -1.17
N ALA A 13 13.09 2.58 -0.78
CA ALA A 13 12.40 1.32 -0.49
C ALA A 13 12.04 0.63 -1.81
N ASP A 14 12.25 -0.67 -1.88
CA ASP A 14 11.75 -1.47 -2.99
C ASP A 14 10.21 -1.55 -2.87
N SER A 15 9.50 -1.04 -3.88
CA SER A 15 8.07 -1.27 -3.99
C SER A 15 7.77 -2.75 -4.20
N VAL A 16 6.55 -3.18 -3.89
CA VAL A 16 6.12 -4.56 -4.14
C VAL A 16 6.34 -4.96 -5.60
N ASN A 17 6.72 -6.22 -5.81
CA ASN A 17 6.75 -6.81 -7.14
C ASN A 17 5.33 -7.29 -7.49
N PRO A 18 4.70 -6.77 -8.57
CA PRO A 18 3.37 -7.18 -9.03
C PRO A 18 3.17 -8.70 -9.10
N GLU A 19 4.18 -9.42 -9.58
CA GLU A 19 4.13 -10.87 -9.82
C GLU A 19 4.27 -11.70 -8.53
N LYS A 20 4.53 -11.06 -7.40
CA LYS A 20 4.63 -11.70 -6.08
C LYS A 20 3.46 -11.36 -5.16
N LEU A 21 2.48 -10.60 -5.65
CA LEU A 21 1.30 -10.26 -4.87
C LEU A 21 0.45 -11.51 -4.64
N THR A 22 -0.05 -11.65 -3.41
CA THR A 22 -0.89 -12.78 -3.00
C THR A 22 -2.28 -12.28 -2.62
N ILE A 23 -3.32 -12.84 -3.23
CA ILE A 23 -4.71 -12.43 -2.98
C ILE A 23 -5.04 -12.66 -1.50
N GLY A 24 -5.58 -11.65 -0.84
CA GLY A 24 -5.92 -11.67 0.58
C GLY A 24 -4.79 -11.20 1.51
N ASP A 25 -3.56 -11.04 1.00
CA ASP A 25 -2.46 -10.50 1.79
C ASP A 25 -2.54 -8.96 1.90
N THR A 26 -1.98 -8.44 2.99
CA THR A 26 -1.96 -7.01 3.30
C THR A 26 -0.66 -6.36 2.83
N TYR A 27 -0.82 -5.20 2.19
CA TYR A 27 0.21 -4.32 1.69
C TYR A 27 -0.04 -2.91 2.21
N PHE A 28 0.94 -2.03 2.02
CA PHE A 28 0.94 -0.69 2.60
C PHE A 28 1.18 0.33 1.51
N LYS A 29 0.19 1.20 1.31
CA LYS A 29 0.35 2.36 0.46
C LYS A 29 0.95 3.48 1.29
N VAL A 30 2.17 3.90 0.98
CA VAL A 30 2.84 5.03 1.64
C VAL A 30 2.96 6.19 0.66
N SER A 31 2.39 7.33 1.03
CA SER A 31 2.45 8.59 0.27
C SER A 31 2.77 9.75 1.21
N TYR A 32 2.87 10.97 0.69
CA TYR A 32 3.27 12.14 1.46
C TYR A 32 2.36 13.34 1.20
N ALA A 33 2.02 14.07 2.27
CA ALA A 33 1.22 15.29 2.19
C ALA A 33 2.05 16.54 1.85
N ASP A 34 3.38 16.43 1.84
CA ASP A 34 4.32 17.51 1.58
C ASP A 34 5.43 17.08 0.61
N GLU A 35 5.96 18.03 -0.16
CA GLU A 35 7.09 17.80 -1.08
C GLU A 35 8.37 17.38 -0.35
N GLY A 36 8.52 17.79 0.92
CA GLY A 36 9.65 17.40 1.76
C GLY A 36 9.62 15.94 2.22
N MET A 37 8.54 15.21 1.92
CA MET A 37 8.33 13.82 2.35
C MET A 37 8.51 13.65 3.87
N THR A 38 8.00 14.61 4.65
CA THR A 38 8.11 14.64 6.12
C THR A 38 6.79 14.34 6.84
N ILE A 39 5.67 14.31 6.11
CA ILE A 39 4.33 14.03 6.59
C ILE A 39 3.78 12.81 5.82
N PRO A 40 4.03 11.59 6.31
CA PRO A 40 3.61 10.38 5.61
C PRO A 40 2.11 10.14 5.82
N LEU A 41 1.45 9.67 4.76
CA LEU A 41 0.10 9.11 4.77
C LEU A 41 0.26 7.62 4.47
N MET A 42 -0.37 6.76 5.27
CA MET A 42 -0.26 5.32 5.14
C MET A 42 -1.64 4.66 5.21
N ASP A 43 -1.96 3.89 4.18
CA ASP A 43 -3.15 3.05 4.12
C ASP A 43 -2.73 1.58 4.12
N SER A 44 -3.35 0.76 4.97
CA SER A 44 -3.24 -0.70 4.88
C SER A 44 -4.29 -1.22 3.91
N VAL A 45 -3.85 -1.92 2.87
CA VAL A 45 -4.72 -2.40 1.79
C VAL A 45 -4.51 -3.88 1.54
N THR A 46 -5.57 -4.60 1.20
CA THR A 46 -5.56 -6.01 0.84
C THR A 46 -5.51 -6.14 -0.67
N TYR A 47 -4.60 -6.95 -1.22
CA TYR A 47 -4.62 -7.26 -2.65
C TYR A 47 -5.79 -8.19 -2.97
N ILE A 48 -6.65 -7.81 -3.91
CA ILE A 48 -7.89 -8.54 -4.23
C ILE A 48 -7.91 -9.12 -5.66
N GLY A 49 -6.92 -8.82 -6.50
CA GLY A 49 -6.73 -9.49 -7.79
C GLY A 49 -6.20 -8.58 -8.91
N ARG A 50 -6.10 -9.13 -10.12
CA ARG A 50 -5.67 -8.44 -11.34
C ARG A 50 -6.81 -8.48 -12.35
N ASN A 51 -7.01 -7.39 -13.10
CA ASN A 51 -8.00 -7.24 -14.16
C ASN A 51 -9.41 -7.68 -13.71
N LEU A 52 -9.90 -7.07 -12.62
CA LEU A 52 -11.21 -7.42 -12.06
C LEU A 52 -12.38 -6.81 -12.86
N VAL A 53 -12.10 -5.86 -13.75
CA VAL A 53 -13.09 -5.24 -14.64
C VAL A 53 -12.79 -5.67 -16.08
N ASP A 54 -13.85 -5.86 -16.86
CA ASP A 54 -13.73 -6.17 -18.28
C ASP A 54 -12.94 -5.07 -19.01
N ASP A 55 -12.10 -5.48 -19.97
CA ASP A 55 -11.20 -4.61 -20.75
C ASP A 55 -10.00 -4.01 -19.98
N ASP A 56 -9.77 -4.39 -18.72
CA ASP A 56 -8.56 -4.02 -18.00
C ASP A 56 -7.31 -4.68 -18.60
N GLU A 57 -6.31 -3.86 -18.93
CA GLU A 57 -4.96 -4.31 -19.24
C GLU A 57 -4.03 -4.04 -18.05
N ASP A 58 -3.48 -5.10 -17.49
CA ASP A 58 -2.45 -5.06 -16.44
C ASP A 58 -2.75 -4.18 -15.20
N THR A 59 -4.00 -4.25 -14.73
CA THR A 59 -4.48 -3.45 -13.60
C THR A 59 -4.59 -4.30 -12.34
N LEU A 60 -4.00 -3.82 -11.25
CA LEU A 60 -3.99 -4.46 -9.94
C LEU A 60 -4.98 -3.79 -9.01
N TYR A 61 -5.76 -4.60 -8.32
CA TYR A 61 -6.82 -4.16 -7.43
C TYR A 61 -6.48 -4.41 -5.97
N PHE A 62 -6.69 -3.38 -5.17
CA PHE A 62 -6.55 -3.43 -3.72
C PHE A 62 -7.84 -2.89 -3.07
N GLN A 63 -8.11 -3.35 -1.86
CA GLN A 63 -9.24 -2.89 -1.03
C GLN A 63 -8.71 -2.43 0.32
N ASP A 64 -9.31 -1.42 0.95
CA ASP A 64 -8.96 -1.11 2.34
C ASP A 64 -9.16 -2.34 3.25
N VAL A 65 -8.28 -2.49 4.25
CA VAL A 65 -8.29 -3.68 5.12
C VAL A 65 -9.55 -3.74 5.99
N GLU A 66 -10.16 -2.62 6.36
CA GLU A 66 -11.32 -2.59 7.24
C GLU A 66 -12.53 -3.24 6.55
N SER A 67 -12.91 -2.72 5.38
CA SER A 67 -14.04 -3.25 4.61
C SER A 67 -13.81 -4.69 4.14
N TYR A 68 -12.58 -5.07 3.78
CA TYR A 68 -12.26 -6.44 3.40
C TYR A 68 -12.48 -7.40 4.59
N ARG A 69 -12.11 -7.00 5.80
CA ARG A 69 -12.31 -7.80 7.02
C ARG A 69 -13.78 -7.90 7.43
N GLU A 70 -14.58 -6.88 7.14
CA GLU A 70 -16.02 -6.87 7.39
C GLU A 70 -16.81 -7.75 6.41
N GLY A 71 -16.15 -8.25 5.36
CA GLY A 71 -16.76 -9.18 4.42
C GLY A 71 -17.25 -8.53 3.14
N VAL A 72 -17.11 -7.20 2.97
CA VAL A 72 -17.43 -6.51 1.72
C VAL A 72 -16.47 -6.98 0.64
N ARG A 73 -16.98 -7.32 -0.54
CA ARG A 73 -16.20 -7.77 -1.69
C ARG A 73 -16.48 -6.89 -2.91
N PHE A 74 -15.49 -6.82 -3.79
CA PHE A 74 -15.57 -6.05 -5.04
C PHE A 74 -16.77 -6.43 -5.92
N SER A 75 -17.18 -7.70 -5.89
CA SER A 75 -18.31 -8.22 -6.66
C SER A 75 -19.69 -7.94 -6.05
N ASP A 76 -19.75 -7.39 -4.84
CA ASP A 76 -21.02 -7.18 -4.15
C ASP A 76 -21.78 -6.01 -4.80
N THR A 77 -23.04 -6.24 -5.17
CA THR A 77 -23.86 -5.26 -5.92
C THR A 77 -24.74 -4.39 -5.03
N ASP A 78 -24.96 -4.79 -3.77
CA ASP A 78 -25.92 -4.18 -2.84
C ASP A 78 -25.22 -3.55 -1.61
N VAL A 79 -24.06 -2.92 -1.81
CA VAL A 79 -23.31 -2.27 -0.73
C VAL A 79 -23.58 -0.76 -0.72
N GLU A 80 -23.68 -0.17 0.47
CA GLU A 80 -23.87 1.27 0.62
C GLU A 80 -22.67 2.05 0.03
N PRO A 81 -22.89 3.15 -0.72
CA PRO A 81 -21.79 3.95 -1.23
C PRO A 81 -20.85 4.43 -0.11
N GLY A 82 -19.54 4.20 -0.29
CA GLY A 82 -18.52 4.58 0.70
C GLY A 82 -18.27 3.56 1.82
N SER A 83 -18.94 2.41 1.79
CA SER A 83 -18.70 1.29 2.71
C SER A 83 -17.35 0.57 2.48
N ALA A 84 -16.73 0.76 1.32
CA ALA A 84 -15.42 0.22 0.99
C ALA A 84 -14.68 1.16 0.06
N MET A 85 -13.36 1.16 0.16
CA MET A 85 -12.45 1.86 -0.73
C MET A 85 -11.66 0.85 -1.55
N PHE A 86 -11.79 0.95 -2.87
CA PHE A 86 -11.04 0.15 -3.82
C PHE A 86 -10.02 1.02 -4.56
N TYR A 87 -8.84 0.45 -4.79
CA TYR A 87 -7.76 1.09 -5.52
C TYR A 87 -7.42 0.24 -6.74
N ALA A 88 -7.50 0.83 -7.92
CA ALA A 88 -7.02 0.24 -9.17
C ALA A 88 -5.72 0.94 -9.56
N ASN A 89 -4.64 0.18 -9.75
CA ASN A 89 -3.33 0.73 -10.11
C ASN A 89 -2.74 -0.09 -11.27
N PRO A 90 -2.23 0.55 -12.33
CA PRO A 90 -1.39 -0.15 -13.31
C PRO A 90 -0.20 -0.82 -12.61
N ALA A 91 0.21 -2.00 -13.07
CA ALA A 91 1.32 -2.73 -12.45
C ALA A 91 2.65 -1.94 -12.43
N GLU A 92 2.85 -1.04 -13.40
CA GLU A 92 4.02 -0.16 -13.46
C GLU A 92 4.00 1.02 -12.47
N GLU A 93 2.85 1.30 -11.84
CA GLU A 93 2.65 2.45 -10.95
C GLU A 93 2.64 2.09 -9.46
N LEU A 94 3.17 0.93 -9.07
CA LEU A 94 3.22 0.49 -7.67
C LEU A 94 4.29 1.18 -6.80
N ARG A 95 4.87 2.30 -7.24
CA ARG A 95 5.97 2.98 -6.53
C ARG A 95 5.65 3.41 -5.09
N SER A 96 4.37 3.55 -4.77
CA SER A 96 3.87 3.90 -3.43
C SER A 96 3.36 2.70 -2.64
N MET A 97 3.46 1.48 -3.18
CA MET A 97 2.95 0.26 -2.57
C MET A 97 4.10 -0.61 -2.08
N PHE A 98 4.04 -1.01 -0.83
CA PHE A 98 5.11 -1.75 -0.14
C PHE A 98 4.55 -2.95 0.60
N ASP A 99 5.39 -3.96 0.83
CA ASP A 99 5.13 -4.89 1.91
C ASP A 99 5.42 -4.21 3.26
N PHE A 100 5.23 -4.92 4.37
CA PHE A 100 5.45 -4.34 5.70
C PHE A 100 6.89 -3.83 5.90
N GLU A 101 7.89 -4.58 5.43
CA GLU A 101 9.29 -4.23 5.62
C GLU A 101 9.68 -3.00 4.79
N GLY A 102 9.25 -2.95 3.52
CA GLY A 102 9.45 -1.79 2.66
C GLY A 102 8.76 -0.53 3.20
N ALA A 103 7.54 -0.66 3.71
CA ALA A 103 6.80 0.45 4.30
C ALA A 103 7.50 0.99 5.56
N LEU A 104 7.97 0.08 6.42
CA LEU A 104 8.72 0.44 7.61
C LEU A 104 10.00 1.20 7.25
N GLU A 105 10.75 0.73 6.25
CA GLU A 105 11.93 1.45 5.78
C GLU A 105 11.58 2.85 5.26
N GLU A 106 10.49 3.00 4.50
CA GLU A 106 10.07 4.30 3.99
C GLU A 106 9.68 5.27 5.11
N LEU A 107 9.00 4.78 6.15
CA LEU A 107 8.71 5.55 7.37
C LEU A 107 9.98 5.90 8.16
N MET A 108 11.00 5.02 8.17
CA MET A 108 12.30 5.33 8.75
C MET A 108 13.01 6.44 7.97
N ARG A 109 12.97 6.43 6.62
CA ARG A 109 13.50 7.53 5.78
C ARG A 109 12.78 8.83 6.08
N CYS A 110 11.45 8.82 6.18
CA CYS A 110 10.68 9.98 6.63
C CYS A 110 11.17 10.50 8.00
N SER A 111 11.37 9.61 8.97
CA SER A 111 11.89 9.97 10.30
C SER A 111 13.26 10.67 10.22
N ILE A 112 14.15 10.20 9.34
CA ILE A 112 15.46 10.83 9.11
C ILE A 112 15.30 12.21 8.48
N ARG A 113 14.48 12.35 7.42
CA ARG A 113 14.20 13.65 6.77
C ARG A 113 13.67 14.67 7.77
N ARG A 114 12.76 14.25 8.67
CA ARG A 114 12.20 15.10 9.75
C ARG A 114 13.25 15.61 10.74
N LYS A 115 14.28 14.82 11.04
CA LYS A 115 15.35 15.22 11.98
C LYS A 115 16.35 16.19 11.36
N ASN A 116 16.47 16.19 10.04
CA ASN A 116 17.40 17.03 9.29
C ASN A 116 16.79 18.36 8.83
N ARG A 117 15.55 18.66 9.27
CA ARG A 117 14.85 19.92 9.00
C ARG A 117 15.30 21.04 9.95
#